data_AF-A0AAJ4ZBJ8-F1
#
_entry.id   AF-A0AAJ4ZBJ8-F1
#
_cell.length_a   1.000
_cell.length_b   1.000
_cell.length_c   1.000
_cell.angle_alpha   90.00
_cell.angle_beta   90.00
_cell.angle_gamma   90.00
#
_symmetry.space_group_name_H-M   'P 1'
#
loop_
_entity.id
_entity.type
_entity.pdbx_description
1 polymer ?
#
loop_
_entity_poly.entity_id
_entity_poly.type
_entity_poly.pdbx_seq_one_letter_code
_entity_poly.pdbx_strand_id
1 'polypeptide(L)' 'MQNIDLNLLLALDVLLAERSVTRAAQRLGLSVSTMSRTLTRLRNTTGDPLLLQAGRELVLTL' A
#
# COMPACT_ATOMS: atom_id res chain seq x y z
N MET A 1 0.98 23.38 -4.72
CA MET A 1 2.18 22.72 -4.19
C MET A 1 1.83 21.26 -4.00
N GLN A 2 2.41 20.35 -4.79
CA GLN A 2 2.14 18.92 -4.67
C GLN A 2 2.76 18.44 -3.37
N ASN A 3 1.94 18.34 -2.32
CA ASN A 3 2.37 17.78 -1.04
C ASN A 3 2.70 16.32 -1.32
N ILE A 4 3.99 16.00 -1.47
CA ILE A 4 4.43 14.61 -1.47
C ILE A 4 4.05 14.11 -0.09
N ASP A 5 2.93 13.39 -0.02
CA ASP A 5 2.49 12.74 1.20
C ASP A 5 3.58 11.74 1.57
N LEU A 6 4.47 12.13 2.48
CA LEU A 6 5.49 11.25 3.07
C LEU A 6 4.84 9.99 3.67
N ASN A 7 3.57 10.12 4.09
CA ASN A 7 2.72 9.01 4.50
C ASN A 7 2.48 7.98 3.39
N LEU A 8 2.41 8.39 2.12
CA LEU A 8 2.29 7.47 0.99
C LEU A 8 3.58 6.68 0.78
N LEU A 9 4.74 7.31 0.90
CA LEU A 9 6.04 6.64 0.76
C LEU A 9 6.25 5.61 1.88
N LEU A 10 5.91 5.99 3.12
CA LEU A 10 5.99 5.09 4.26
C LEU A 10 4.99 3.93 4.14
N ALA A 11 3.76 4.20 3.70
CA ALA A 11 2.77 3.16 3.45
C ALA A 11 3.21 2.22 2.32
N LEU A 12 3.83 2.74 1.26
CA LEU A 12 4.37 1.94 0.16
C LEU A 12 5.46 0.99 0.67
N ASP A 13 6.47 1.48 1.39
CA ASP A 13 7.54 0.64 1.94
C ASP A 13 6.99 -0.51 2.80
N VAL A 14 6.06 -0.20 3.70
CA VAL A 14 5.44 -1.21 4.56
C VAL A 14 4.57 -2.20 3.78
N LEU A 15 3.82 -1.74 2.77
CA LEU A 15 3.02 -2.60 1.90
C LEU A 15 3.89 -3.58 1.11
N LEU A 16 5.04 -3.12 0.62
CA LEU A 16 6.02 -3.95 -0.10
C LEU A 16 6.68 -4.98 0.83
N ALA A 17 7.02 -4.57 2.06
CA ALA A 17 7.64 -5.43 3.06
C ALA A 17 6.67 -6.51 3.58
N GLU A 18 5.45 -6.13 3.95
CA GLU A 18 4.47 -7.04 4.55
C GLU A 18 3.72 -7.89 3.53
N ARG A 19 3.66 -7.45 2.26
CA ARG A 19 2.84 -8.05 1.19
C ARG A 19 1.40 -8.34 1.67
N SER A 20 0.87 -7.49 2.54
CA SER A 20 -0.45 -7.66 3.15
C SER A 20 -0.97 -6.31 3.65
N VAL A 21 -2.15 -5.91 3.15
CA VAL A 21 -2.84 -4.68 3.58
C VAL A 21 -3.15 -4.71 5.08
N THR A 22 -3.55 -5.87 5.61
CA THR A 22 -3.91 -6.00 7.03
C THR A 22 -2.70 -5.88 7.95
N ARG A 23 -1.59 -6.57 7.63
CA ARG A 23 -0.36 -6.47 8.42
C ARG A 23 0.27 -5.09 8.30
N ALA A 24 0.26 -4.50 7.10
CA ALA A 24 0.73 -3.14 6.89
C ALA A 24 -0.07 -2.12 7.72
N ALA A 25 -1.40 -2.26 7.77
CA ALA A 25 -2.26 -1.41 8.58
C ALA A 25 -1.91 -1.53 10.07
N GLN A 26 -1.76 -2.76 10.58
CA GLN A 26 -1.37 -3.02 11.96
C GLN A 26 0.00 -2.41 12.30
N ARG A 27 1.00 -2.60 11.44
CA ARG A 27 2.36 -2.10 11.62
C ARG A 27 2.43 -0.57 11.66
N LEU A 28 1.55 0.11 10.92
CA LEU A 28 1.45 1.57 10.90
C LEU A 28 0.43 2.14 11.90
N GLY A 29 -0.21 1.30 12.72
CA GLY A 29 -1.24 1.73 13.66
C GLY A 29 -2.48 2.33 12.97
N LEU A 30 -2.73 1.95 11.71
CA LEU A 30 -3.84 2.44 10.90
C LEU A 30 -4.96 1.41 10.83
N SER A 31 -6.18 1.89 10.54
CA SER A 31 -7.26 0.98 10.17
C SER A 31 -6.98 0.34 8.80
N VAL A 32 -7.43 -0.91 8.61
CA VAL A 32 -7.36 -1.59 7.31
C VAL A 32 -8.08 -0.79 6.21
N SER A 33 -9.15 -0.08 6.56
CA SER A 33 -9.88 0.79 5.62
C SER A 33 -9.03 1.97 5.14
N THR A 34 -8.22 2.56 6.04
CA THR A 34 -7.29 3.64 5.72
C THR A 34 -6.17 3.10 4.84
N MET A 35 -5.60 1.95 5.19
CA MET A 35 -4.53 1.32 4.38
C MET A 35 -5.02 0.94 2.98
N SER A 36 -6.24 0.42 2.85
CA SER A 36 -6.84 0.10 1.56
C SER A 36 -7.02 1.35 0.68
N ARG A 37 -7.52 2.46 1.24
CA ARG A 37 -7.60 3.74 0.52
C ARG A 37 -6.22 4.25 0.09
N THR A 38 -5.22 4.14 0.97
CA THR A 38 -3.84 4.51 0.66
C THR A 38 -3.27 3.68 -0.49
N LEU A 39 -3.47 2.36 -0.48
CA LEU A 39 -3.07 1.48 -1.58
C LEU A 39 -3.74 1.87 -2.90
N THR A 40 -5.05 2.14 -2.90
CA THR A 40 -5.76 2.61 -4.11
C THR A 40 -5.18 3.93 -4.63
N ARG A 41 -4.84 4.86 -3.74
CA ARG A 41 -4.21 6.13 -4.14
C ARG A 41 -2.80 5.90 -4.70
N LEU A 42 -2.01 5.02 -4.09
CA LEU A 42 -0.70 4.62 -4.60
C LEU A 42 -0.83 4.05 -6.02
N ARG A 43 -1.76 3.11 -6.24
CA ARG A 43 -2.03 2.54 -7.57
C ARG A 43 -2.38 3.60 -8.61
N ASN A 44 -3.24 4.55 -8.25
CA ASN A 44 -3.63 5.62 -9.16
C ASN A 44 -2.51 6.62 -9.47
N THR A 45 -1.56 6.81 -8.53
CA THR A 45 -0.47 7.76 -8.69
C THR A 45 0.74 7.16 -9.40
N THR A 46 1.01 5.87 -9.20
CA THR A 46 2.07 5.14 -9.91
C THR A 46 1.63 4.59 -11.25
N GLY A 47 0.32 4.41 -11.46
CA GLY A 47 -0.23 3.71 -12.61
C GLY A 47 0.02 2.19 -12.57
N ASP A 48 0.48 1.67 -11.43
CA ASP A 48 0.85 0.26 -11.26
C ASP A 48 -0.05 -0.41 -10.20
N PRO A 49 -0.45 -1.68 -10.38
CA PRO A 49 -1.21 -2.40 -9.36
C PRO A 49 -0.49 -2.55 -8.02
N LEU A 50 0.85 -2.40 -8.00
CA LEU A 50 1.85 -2.54 -6.92
C LEU A 50 1.88 -3.93 -6.25
N LEU A 51 0.70 -4.43 -5.94
CA LEU A 51 0.41 -5.70 -5.30
C LEU A 51 -0.78 -6.29 -6.05
N LEU A 52 -0.54 -7.32 -6.87
CA LEU A 52 -1.60 -8.13 -7.44
C LEU A 52 -1.94 -9.26 -6.49
N GLN A 53 -3.24 -9.52 -6.31
CA GLN A 53 -3.68 -10.67 -5.54
C GLN A 53 -3.53 -11.93 -6.39
N ALA A 54 -2.48 -12.72 -6.14
CA ALA A 54 -2.30 -14.03 -6.74
C ALA A 54 -2.78 -15.09 -5.74
N GLY A 55 -4.09 -15.38 -5.76
CA GLY A 55 -4.71 -16.30 -4.80
C GLY A 55 -4.83 -15.68 -3.40
N ARG A 56 -4.11 -16.25 -2.41
CA ARG A 56 -4.07 -15.78 -1.01
C ARG A 56 -2.90 -14.83 -0.71
N GLU A 57 -1.98 -14.67 -1.66
CA GLU A 57 -0.78 -13.85 -1.48
C GLU A 57 -0.81 -12.61 -2.38
N LEU A 58 -0.17 -11.54 -1.92
CA LEU A 58 0.09 -10.37 -2.76
C LEU A 58 1.44 -10.53 -3.43
N VAL A 59 1.43 -10.58 -4.75
CA VAL A 59 2.63 -10.64 -5.59
C VAL A 59 2.96 -9.23 -6.05
N LEU A 60 4.24 -8.88 -5.95
CA LEU A 60 4.79 -7.60 -6.40
C LEU A 60 4.79 -7.55 -7.92
N THR A 61 4.28 -6.45 -8.49
CA THR A 61 4.29 -6.19 -9.93
C THR A 61 5.49 -5.41 -10.45
N LEU A 62 6.33 -4.89 -9.54
CA LEU A 62 7.55 -4.12 -9.87
C LEU A 62 8.57 -4.94 -10.69
#